data_AF-A0A7V8DDY3-F1
#
_entry.id   AF-A0A7V8DDY3-F1
#
_cell.length_a   1.000
_cell.length_b   1.000
_cell.length_c   1.000
_cell.angle_alpha   90.00
_cell.angle_beta   90.00
_cell.angle_gamma   90.00
#
_symmetry.space_group_name_H-M   'P 1'
#
loop_
_entity.id
_entity.type
_entity.pdbx_description
1 polymer ?
#
loop_
_entity_poly.entity_id
_entity_poly.type
_entity_poly.pdbx_seq_one_letter_code
_entity_poly.pdbx_strand_id
1 'polypeptide(L)'
;MTIEKISDTELLEKKICDYGTSKYKDLVVAMTWARVIKRQEENRTLPMAQLIEKALLDIVDNRITPEHVEEATVKQAADAAARDSAPRRREPRISVD
;
A
#
# COMPACT_ATOMS: atom_id res chain seq x y z
N MET A 1 27.14 -5.34 26.85
CA MET A 1 25.73 -5.71 26.64
C MET A 1 25.36 -5.23 25.24
N THR A 2 25.42 -6.12 24.26
CA THR A 2 25.16 -5.77 22.86
C THR A 2 23.65 -5.81 22.69
N ILE A 3 23.02 -4.66 22.44
CA ILE A 3 21.60 -4.61 22.09
C ILE A 3 21.52 -5.09 20.64
N GLU A 4 21.12 -6.34 20.43
CA GLU A 4 20.85 -6.85 19.09
C GLU A 4 19.68 -6.07 18.50
N LYS A 5 19.91 -5.48 17.34
CA LYS A 5 18.90 -4.72 16.59
C LYS A 5 17.95 -5.75 15.98
N ILE A 6 16.77 -5.91 16.58
CA ILE A 6 15.70 -6.77 16.04
C ILE A 6 15.35 -6.27 14.64
N SER A 7 15.31 -7.17 13.66
CA SER A 7 14.90 -6.85 12.29
C SER A 7 13.38 -6.59 12.24
N ASP A 8 12.93 -5.80 11.26
CA ASP A 8 11.50 -5.52 11.07
C ASP A 8 10.69 -6.82 10.83
N THR A 9 11.30 -7.83 10.22
CA THR A 9 10.73 -9.17 10.03
C THR A 9 10.49 -9.88 11.36
N GLU A 10 11.52 -9.98 12.22
CA GLU A 10 11.39 -10.62 13.54
C GLU A 10 10.38 -9.87 14.44
N LEU A 11 10.35 -8.54 14.33
CA LEU A 11 9.36 -7.72 15.04
C LEU A 11 7.94 -8.03 14.57
N LEU A 12 7.74 -8.16 13.26
CA LEU A 12 6.44 -8.46 12.68
C LEU A 12 5.97 -9.87 13.05
N GLU A 13 6.85 -10.87 12.93
CA GLU A 13 6.54 -12.26 13.29
C GLU A 13 6.06 -12.37 14.73
N LYS A 14 6.80 -11.75 15.67
CA LYS A 14 6.40 -11.73 17.09
C LYS A 14 5.02 -11.10 17.28
N LYS A 15 4.80 -9.93 16.68
CA LYS A 15 3.53 -9.23 16.82
C LYS A 15 2.36 -10.01 16.23
N ILE A 16 2.55 -10.70 15.10
CA ILE A 16 1.50 -11.53 14.48
C ILE A 16 1.15 -12.76 15.34
N CYS A 17 2.14 -13.40 15.93
CA CYS A 17 1.92 -14.55 16.82
C CYS A 17 1.08 -14.17 18.05
N ASP A 18 1.37 -13.01 18.63
CA ASP A 18 0.63 -12.48 19.79
C ASP A 18 -0.70 -11.81 19.39
N TYR A 19 -0.94 -11.64 18.08
CA TYR A 19 -2.11 -10.96 17.55
C TYR A 19 -3.35 -11.84 17.67
N GLY A 20 -4.42 -11.25 18.23
CA GLY A 20 -5.68 -11.92 18.51
C GLY A 20 -6.38 -12.49 17.27
N THR A 21 -7.63 -12.92 17.42
CA THR A 21 -8.41 -13.52 16.32
C THR A 21 -8.67 -12.56 15.16
N SER A 22 -8.55 -11.25 15.38
CA SER A 22 -8.65 -10.22 14.34
C SER A 22 -7.54 -10.26 13.29
N LYS A 23 -6.42 -10.96 13.54
CA LYS A 23 -5.26 -11.02 12.61
C LYS A 23 -5.64 -11.36 11.18
N TYR A 24 -6.62 -12.25 10.98
CA TYR A 24 -7.03 -12.67 9.65
C TYR A 24 -7.78 -11.57 8.90
N LYS A 25 -8.59 -10.78 9.61
CA LYS A 25 -9.26 -9.61 9.05
C LYS A 25 -8.22 -8.53 8.73
N ASP A 26 -7.30 -8.30 9.66
CA ASP A 26 -6.29 -7.25 9.54
C ASP A 26 -5.25 -7.57 8.46
N LEU A 27 -4.97 -8.85 8.20
CA LEU A 27 -4.18 -9.28 7.04
C LEU A 27 -4.82 -8.89 5.72
N VAL A 28 -6.15 -9.04 5.58
CA VAL A 28 -6.87 -8.64 4.35
C VAL A 28 -6.85 -7.12 4.18
N VAL A 29 -6.98 -6.37 5.29
CA VAL A 29 -6.85 -4.91 5.30
C VAL A 29 -5.43 -4.50 4.88
N ALA A 30 -4.40 -5.13 5.43
CA ALA A 30 -3.00 -4.88 5.07
C ALA A 30 -2.71 -5.17 3.59
N MET A 31 -3.29 -6.23 3.02
CA MET A 31 -3.15 -6.53 1.58
C MET A 31 -3.78 -5.45 0.70
N THR A 32 -4.91 -4.89 1.13
CA THR A 32 -5.55 -3.75 0.46
C THR A 32 -4.67 -2.52 0.56
N TRP A 33 -4.15 -2.23 1.75
CA TRP A 33 -3.24 -1.12 1.99
C TRP A 33 -1.94 -1.21 1.18
N ALA A 34 -1.32 -2.40 1.09
CA ALA A 34 -0.14 -2.64 0.27
C ALA A 34 -0.34 -2.26 -1.20
N ARG A 35 -1.53 -2.54 -1.76
CA ARG A 35 -1.88 -2.13 -3.13
C ARG A 35 -2.03 -0.62 -3.27
N VAL A 36 -2.61 0.04 -2.25
CA VAL A 36 -2.75 1.49 -2.24
C VAL A 36 -1.38 2.15 -2.25
N ILE A 37 -0.49 1.77 -1.33
CA ILE A 37 0.84 2.37 -1.21
C ILE A 37 1.75 2.04 -2.41
N LYS A 38 1.58 0.89 -3.08
CA LYS A 38 2.33 0.53 -4.30
C LYS A 38 2.24 1.59 -5.41
N ARG A 39 1.15 2.37 -5.44
CA ARG A 39 0.96 3.42 -6.47
C ARG A 39 1.55 4.77 -6.07
N GLN A 40 2.06 4.92 -4.85
CA GLN A 40 2.81 6.10 -4.43
C GLN A 40 4.20 6.05 -5.04
N GLU A 41 4.73 7.20 -5.47
CA GLU A 41 5.96 7.26 -6.26
C GLU A 41 7.15 6.64 -5.53
N GLU A 42 7.28 6.91 -4.23
CA GLU A 42 8.32 6.37 -3.34
C GLU A 42 8.30 4.84 -3.18
N ASN A 43 7.15 4.20 -3.40
CA ASN A 43 6.94 2.77 -3.19
C ASN A 43 6.80 2.00 -4.51
N ARG A 44 6.80 2.71 -5.65
CA ARG A 44 6.49 2.16 -6.98
C ARG A 44 7.46 1.08 -7.42
N THR A 45 8.73 1.17 -7.02
CA THR A 45 9.78 0.20 -7.35
C THR A 45 9.88 -0.97 -6.37
N LEU A 46 9.27 -0.85 -5.18
CA LEU A 46 9.40 -1.86 -4.13
C LEU A 46 8.64 -3.16 -4.48
N PRO A 47 9.20 -4.36 -4.22
CA PRO A 47 8.49 -5.62 -4.37
C PRO A 47 7.22 -5.67 -3.52
N MET A 48 6.18 -6.36 -4.00
CA MET A 48 4.92 -6.47 -3.27
C MET A 48 5.10 -7.10 -1.88
N ALA A 49 6.04 -8.06 -1.73
CA ALA A 49 6.34 -8.67 -0.44
C ALA A 49 6.78 -7.63 0.61
N GLN A 50 7.68 -6.71 0.25
CA GLN A 50 8.14 -5.64 1.16
C GLN A 50 7.01 -4.66 1.52
N LEU A 51 6.09 -4.41 0.58
CA LEU A 51 4.93 -3.57 0.83
C LEU A 51 3.90 -4.25 1.73
N ILE A 52 3.76 -5.57 1.63
CA ILE A 52 2.90 -6.35 2.53
C ILE A 52 3.47 -6.31 3.95
N GLU A 53 4.78 -6.49 4.13
CA GLU A 53 5.44 -6.37 5.44
C GLU A 53 5.23 -4.98 6.05
N LYS A 54 5.47 -3.93 5.27
CA LYS A 54 5.23 -2.53 5.69
C LYS A 54 3.76 -2.31 6.06
N ALA A 55 2.83 -2.77 5.23
CA ALA A 55 1.41 -2.60 5.47
C ALA A 55 0.93 -3.36 6.71
N LEU A 56 1.45 -4.57 6.94
CA LEU A 56 1.15 -5.33 8.14
C LEU A 56 1.63 -4.61 9.40
N LEU A 57 2.85 -4.06 9.38
CA LEU A 57 3.37 -3.25 10.49
C LEU A 57 2.49 -2.02 10.75
N ASP A 58 2.06 -1.32 9.71
CA ASP A 58 1.19 -0.14 9.84
C ASP A 58 -0.15 -0.47 10.51
N ILE A 59 -0.77 -1.59 10.14
CA ILE A 59 -2.05 -2.03 10.71
C ILE A 59 -1.86 -2.54 12.14
N VAL A 60 -0.88 -3.41 12.38
CA VAL A 60 -0.61 -4.00 13.70
C VAL A 60 -0.21 -2.94 14.72
N ASP A 61 0.50 -1.90 14.29
CA ASP A 61 0.88 -0.75 15.13
C ASP A 61 -0.25 0.28 15.29
N ASN A 62 -1.43 0.05 14.70
CA ASN A 62 -2.55 0.99 14.63
C ASN A 62 -2.17 2.37 14.05
N ARG A 63 -1.14 2.44 13.19
CA ARG A 63 -0.78 3.67 12.46
C ARG A 63 -1.79 3.96 11.35
N ILE A 64 -2.39 2.90 10.81
CA ILE A 64 -3.40 2.94 9.77
C ILE A 64 -4.61 2.15 10.25
N THR A 65 -5.80 2.74 10.18
CA THR A 65 -7.06 2.08 10.52
C THR A 65 -7.74 1.53 9.26
N PRO A 66 -8.65 0.54 9.37
CA PRO A 66 -9.42 0.04 8.24
C PRO A 66 -10.18 1.13 7.47
N GLU A 67 -10.72 2.12 8.18
CA GLU A 67 -11.45 3.25 7.59
C GLU A 67 -10.52 4.10 6.73
N HIS A 68 -9.29 4.34 7.19
CA HIS A 68 -8.29 5.05 6.40
C HIS A 68 -7.92 4.29 5.11
N VAL A 69 -7.83 2.97 5.17
CA VAL A 69 -7.56 2.13 3.99
C VAL A 69 -8.70 2.22 2.99
N GLU A 70 -9.95 2.21 3.47
CA GLU A 70 -11.14 2.37 2.63
C GLU A 70 -11.14 3.75 1.94
N GLU A 71 -10.96 4.83 2.69
CA GLU A 71 -10.88 6.19 2.15
C GLU A 71 -9.78 6.33 1.09
N ALA A 72 -8.59 5.80 1.37
CA ALA A 72 -7.47 5.85 0.45
C ALA A 72 -7.73 5.02 -0.82
N THR A 73 -8.43 3.89 -0.70
CA THR A 73 -8.82 3.05 -1.84
C THR A 73 -9.84 3.77 -2.72
N VAL A 74 -10.87 4.38 -2.13
CA VAL A 74 -11.89 5.15 -2.85
C VAL A 74 -11.26 6.33 -3.59
N LYS A 75 -10.41 7.10 -2.90
CA LYS A 75 -9.68 8.22 -3.51
C LYS A 75 -8.83 7.75 -4.70
N GLN A 76 -8.11 6.64 -4.54
CA GLN A 76 -7.25 6.12 -5.59
C GLN A 76 -8.04 5.62 -6.81
N ALA A 77 -9.23 5.04 -6.59
CA ALA A 77 -10.14 4.66 -7.68
C ALA A 77 -10.67 5.89 -8.44
N ALA A 78 -11.05 6.95 -7.71
CA ALA A 78 -11.48 8.21 -8.31
C ALA A 78 -10.36 8.88 -9.14
N ASP A 79 -9.14 8.92 -8.61
CA ASP A 79 -7.97 9.47 -9.31
C ASP A 79 -7.65 8.69 -10.58
N ALA A 80 -7.79 7.36 -10.56
CA ALA A 80 -7.60 6.53 -11.75
C ALA A 80 -8.67 6.82 -12.83
N ALA A 81 -9.94 6.90 -12.44
CA ALA A 81 -11.03 7.22 -13.35
C ALA A 81 -10.90 8.62 -13.98
N ALA A 82 -10.43 9.61 -13.21
CA ALA A 82 -10.15 10.96 -13.70
C ALA A 82 -9.01 10.98 -14.74
N ARG A 83 -7.97 10.16 -14.57
CA ARG A 83 -6.88 10.03 -15.56
C ARG A 83 -7.34 9.39 -16.86
N ASP A 84 -8.20 8.37 -16.78
CA ASP A 84 -8.70 7.65 -17.96
C ASP A 84 -9.69 8.48 -18.78
N SER A 85 -10.38 9.43 -18.15
CA SER A 85 -11.33 10.35 -18.80
C SER A 85 -10.70 11.62 -19.35
N ALA A 86 -9.41 11.87 -19.10
CA ALA A 86 -8.69 13.02 -19.65
C ALA A 86 -8.56 12.89 -21.19
N PRO A 87 -8.85 13.94 -21.97
CA PRO A 87 -8.75 13.87 -23.42
C PRO A 87 -7.31 13.57 -23.83
N ARG A 88 -7.09 12.41 -24.48
CA ARG A 88 -5.81 12.10 -25.11
C ARG A 88 -5.52 13.21 -26.12
N ARG A 89 -4.51 14.03 -25.84
CA ARG A 89 -4.05 15.11 -26.70
C ARG A 89 -3.79 14.48 -28.09
N ARG A 90 -4.66 14.76 -29.06
CA ARG A 90 -4.43 14.34 -30.45
C ARG A 90 -3.25 15.17 -30.93
N GLU A 91 -2.08 14.54 -31.08
CA GLU A 91 -0.96 15.19 -31.75
C GLU A 91 -1.43 15.61 -33.15
N PRO A 92 -1.22 16.87 -33.55
CA PRO A 92 -1.55 17.29 -34.90
C PRO A 92 -0.70 16.47 -35.86
N ARG A 93 -1.36 15.70 -36.74
CA ARG A 93 -0.71 15.07 -37.88
C ARG A 93 -0.09 16.20 -38.70
N ILE A 94 1.22 16.31 -38.68
CA ILE A 94 1.96 17.20 -39.56
C ILE A 94 1.77 16.63 -40.98
N SER A 95 0.90 17.24 -41.76
CA SER A 95 0.83 17.01 -43.20
C SER A 95 2.10 17.60 -43.81
N VAL A 96 2.93 16.74 -44.39
CA VAL A 96 4.03 17.16 -45.25
C VAL A 96 3.47 17.17 -46.66
N ASP A 97 3.27 18.36 -47.22
CA ASP A 97 3.02 18.59 -48.64
C ASP A 97 4.31 18.38 -49.47
#